data_AF-A0A1V3X794-F1
#
_entry.id   AF-A0A1V3X794-F1
#
_cell.length_a   1.000
_cell.length_b   1.000
_cell.length_c   1.000
_cell.angle_alpha   90.00
_cell.angle_beta   90.00
_cell.angle_gamma   90.00
#
_symmetry.space_group_name_H-M   'P 1'
#
loop_
_entity.id
_entity.type
_entity.pdbx_description
1 polymer ?
#
loop_
_entity_poly.entity_id
_entity_poly.type
_entity_poly.pdbx_seq_one_letter_code
_entity_poly.pdbx_strand_id
1 'polypeptide(L)'
;MSSSRPMIIKFGIFAVIMTVLTVFLFFIFGQYRTGSTNGYSAVFNNVSRLKAGQTVRVAGIRVGTVNSVTLLPDKRVRVKFDADRSVVLTTGTRAVVRYLNLVGDRYLELVDGPGSTKVLPAGARSPSTGRRPRSTSICCWVA
;
A
#
# COMPACT_ATOMS: atom_id res chain seq x y z
N MET A 1 -21.48 22.32 50.99
CA MET A 1 -21.42 21.94 49.56
C MET A 1 -20.02 21.42 49.25
N SER A 2 -19.92 20.22 48.67
CA SER A 2 -18.70 19.39 48.64
C SER A 2 -17.52 20.04 47.91
N SER A 3 -16.36 19.92 48.52
CA SER A 3 -15.03 20.20 47.95
C SER A 3 -14.72 19.21 46.81
N SER A 4 -15.39 19.34 45.67
CA SER A 4 -15.19 18.46 44.48
C SER A 4 -14.18 19.03 43.46
N ARG A 5 -13.69 20.25 43.69
CA ARG A 5 -12.69 20.93 42.83
C ARG A 5 -11.42 20.10 42.59
N PRO A 6 -10.77 19.48 43.60
CA PRO A 6 -9.57 18.68 43.35
C PRO A 6 -9.86 17.40 42.56
N MET A 7 -11.09 16.87 42.64
CA MET A 7 -11.50 15.66 41.91
C MET A 7 -11.67 15.95 40.42
N ILE A 8 -12.28 17.09 40.06
CA ILE A 8 -12.42 17.55 38.68
C ILE A 8 -11.05 17.80 38.04
N ILE A 9 -10.11 18.42 38.78
CA ILE A 9 -8.75 18.68 38.28
C ILE A 9 -8.01 17.36 38.00
N LYS A 10 -8.05 16.39 38.94
CA LYS A 10 -7.42 15.08 38.74
C LYS A 10 -8.02 14.33 37.56
N PHE A 11 -9.34 14.36 37.42
CA PHE A 11 -10.03 13.74 36.28
C PHE A 11 -9.68 14.43 34.96
N GLY A 12 -9.60 15.76 34.93
CA GLY A 12 -9.19 16.52 33.75
C GLY A 12 -7.76 16.19 33.32
N ILE A 13 -6.81 16.13 34.27
CA ILE A 13 -5.43 15.73 33.99
C ILE A 13 -5.38 14.30 33.45
N PHE A 14 -6.09 13.37 34.08
CA PHE A 14 -6.16 11.98 33.61
C PHE A 14 -6.74 11.87 32.20
N ALA A 15 -7.83 12.57 31.91
CA ALA A 15 -8.44 12.62 30.60
C ALA A 15 -7.49 13.19 29.55
N VAL A 16 -6.79 14.29 29.85
CA VAL A 16 -5.79 14.88 28.96
C VAL A 16 -4.66 13.88 28.67
N ILE A 17 -4.13 13.20 29.68
CA ILE A 17 -3.09 12.19 29.49
C ILE A 17 -3.58 11.05 28.59
N MET A 18 -4.79 10.54 28.83
CA MET A 18 -5.39 9.49 28.00
C MET A 18 -5.60 9.93 26.55
N THR A 19 -6.08 11.16 26.33
CA THR A 19 -6.24 11.72 24.98
C THR A 19 -4.89 11.87 24.28
N VAL A 20 -3.87 12.40 24.96
CA VAL A 20 -2.52 12.54 24.39
C VAL A 20 -1.93 11.18 24.02
N LEU A 21 -2.04 10.18 24.91
CA LEU A 21 -1.60 8.81 24.62
C LEU A 21 -2.34 8.21 23.42
N THR A 22 -3.66 8.44 23.32
CA THR A 22 -4.46 7.95 22.20
C THR A 22 -4.04 8.60 20.88
N VAL A 23 -3.84 9.92 20.86
CA VAL A 23 -3.35 10.65 19.68
C VAL A 23 -1.95 10.18 19.30
N PHE A 24 -1.06 10.00 20.28
CA PHE A 24 0.29 9.51 20.06
C PHE A 24 0.30 8.09 19.50
N LEU A 25 -0.56 7.21 20.02
CA LEU A 25 -0.76 5.86 19.51
C LEU A 25 -1.28 5.91 18.07
N PHE A 26 -2.26 6.77 17.76
CA PHE A 26 -2.74 6.99 16.41
C PHE A 26 -1.64 7.50 15.47
N PHE A 27 -0.73 8.35 15.94
CA PHE A 27 0.41 8.80 15.15
C PHE A 27 1.40 7.64 14.85
N ILE A 28 1.67 6.79 15.85
CA ILE A 28 2.56 5.64 15.70
C ILE A 28 1.94 4.55 14.80
N PHE A 29 0.68 4.17 15.08
CA PHE A 29 -0.03 3.09 14.40
C PHE A 29 -0.68 3.52 13.10
N GLY A 30 -1.02 4.80 12.97
CA GLY A 30 -1.70 5.36 11.81
C GLY A 30 -0.89 5.32 10.53
N GLN A 31 0.34 4.76 10.55
CA GLN A 31 1.18 4.59 9.36
C GLN A 31 1.22 5.89 8.54
N TYR A 32 1.34 7.05 9.20
CA TYR A 32 1.94 8.23 8.56
C TYR A 32 3.43 7.92 8.37
N ARG A 33 3.72 6.87 7.60
CA ARG A 33 4.99 6.71 6.92
C ARG A 33 4.98 7.77 5.82
N THR A 34 5.19 9.02 6.22
CA THR A 34 5.76 10.08 5.40
C THR A 34 7.23 9.73 5.12
N GLY A 35 7.48 8.49 4.69
CA GLY A 35 8.63 8.23 3.84
C GLY A 35 8.34 8.95 2.54
N SER A 36 9.37 9.48 1.89
CA SER A 36 9.27 10.12 0.58
C SER A 36 8.97 9.06 -0.49
N THR A 37 7.81 8.42 -0.40
CA THR A 37 7.37 7.35 -1.31
C THR A 37 6.67 7.97 -2.51
N ASN A 38 6.73 7.29 -3.63
CA ASN A 38 5.88 7.56 -4.77
C ASN A 38 4.70 6.60 -4.74
N GLY A 39 3.49 7.14 -4.78
CA GLY A 39 2.25 6.37 -4.87
C GLY A 39 1.97 5.91 -6.30
N TYR A 40 1.57 4.65 -6.44
CA TYR A 40 1.20 4.01 -7.70
C TYR A 40 -0.11 3.21 -7.54
N SER A 41 -0.92 3.06 -8.61
CA SER A 41 -2.28 2.47 -8.54
C SER A 41 -2.65 1.44 -9.63
N ALA A 42 -3.14 0.26 -9.20
CA ALA A 42 -3.20 -0.96 -10.01
C ALA A 42 -4.53 -1.17 -10.59
N VAL A 43 -4.58 -2.04 -11.58
CA VAL A 43 -5.76 -2.83 -11.80
C VAL A 43 -5.32 -4.24 -12.10
N PHE A 44 -5.88 -5.17 -11.34
CA PHE A 44 -5.72 -6.61 -11.53
C PHE A 44 -7.08 -7.23 -11.80
N ASN A 45 -7.11 -8.29 -12.60
CA ASN A 45 -8.33 -9.06 -12.80
C ASN A 45 -8.66 -9.93 -11.58
N ASN A 46 -7.64 -10.33 -10.81
CA ASN A 46 -7.82 -11.13 -9.60
C ASN A 46 -6.65 -10.87 -8.63
N VAL A 47 -6.98 -10.47 -7.40
CA VAL A 47 -6.03 -10.36 -6.27
C VAL A 47 -6.52 -11.10 -5.03
N SER A 48 -7.11 -12.30 -5.20
CA SER A 48 -7.62 -13.12 -4.09
C SER A 48 -6.72 -13.04 -2.86
N ARG A 49 -7.27 -12.66 -1.70
CA ARG A 49 -6.56 -12.58 -0.40
C ARG A 49 -5.45 -11.51 -0.25
N LEU A 50 -5.24 -10.61 -1.22
CA LEU A 50 -4.36 -9.45 -1.01
C LEU A 50 -5.05 -8.44 -0.06
N LYS A 51 -4.34 -7.98 0.97
CA LYS A 51 -4.84 -7.03 1.97
C LYS A 51 -3.99 -5.77 2.02
N ALA A 52 -4.59 -4.66 2.49
CA ALA A 52 -3.84 -3.48 2.88
C ALA A 52 -2.82 -3.83 3.99
N GLY A 53 -1.65 -3.19 3.95
CA GLY A 53 -0.51 -3.47 4.84
C GLY A 53 0.46 -4.55 4.34
N GLN A 54 0.14 -5.25 3.25
CA GLN A 54 1.05 -6.22 2.64
C GLN A 54 2.26 -5.54 1.98
N THR A 55 3.41 -6.22 1.97
CA THR A 55 4.66 -5.64 1.46
C THR A 55 4.73 -5.62 -0.06
N VAL A 56 5.31 -4.55 -0.60
CA VAL A 56 5.69 -4.46 -2.01
C VAL A 56 7.17 -4.75 -2.13
N ARG A 57 7.54 -5.63 -3.07
CA ARG A 57 8.92 -6.08 -3.26
C ARG A 57 9.36 -5.94 -4.70
N VAL A 58 10.63 -5.60 -4.92
CA VAL A 58 11.29 -5.64 -6.23
C VAL A 58 12.44 -6.62 -6.10
N ALA A 59 12.49 -7.64 -6.96
CA ALA A 59 13.54 -8.67 -6.91
C ALA A 59 13.77 -9.26 -5.49
N GLY A 60 12.69 -9.42 -4.71
CA GLY A 60 12.74 -9.95 -3.34
C GLY A 60 12.99 -8.92 -2.23
N ILE A 61 13.44 -7.70 -2.54
CA ILE A 61 13.72 -6.63 -1.56
C ILE A 61 12.44 -5.85 -1.28
N ARG A 62 12.15 -5.55 -0.01
CA ARG A 62 11.01 -4.71 0.37
C ARG A 62 11.26 -3.26 -0.03
N VAL A 63 10.42 -2.74 -0.91
CA VAL A 63 10.50 -1.36 -1.43
C VAL A 63 9.33 -0.50 -1.01
N GLY A 64 8.30 -1.09 -0.40
CA GLY A 64 7.10 -0.35 -0.01
C GLY A 64 6.00 -1.21 0.57
N THR A 65 4.78 -0.66 0.57
CA THR A 65 3.61 -1.27 1.23
C THR A 65 2.33 -0.99 0.42
N VAL A 66 1.39 -1.92 0.46
CA VAL A 66 0.05 -1.78 -0.12
C VAL A 66 -0.81 -0.93 0.81
N ASN A 67 -1.33 0.18 0.28
CA ASN A 67 -2.16 1.12 1.03
C ASN A 67 -3.62 0.71 1.05
N SER A 68 -4.18 0.38 -0.11
CA SER A 68 -5.60 0.04 -0.22
C SER A 68 -5.88 -0.93 -1.36
N VAL A 69 -6.91 -1.75 -1.17
CA VAL A 69 -7.43 -2.69 -2.17
C VAL A 69 -8.92 -2.36 -2.36
N THR A 70 -9.31 -1.94 -3.55
CA THR A 70 -10.67 -1.50 -3.88
C THR A 70 -11.18 -2.26 -5.08
N LEU A 71 -12.37 -2.87 -4.98
CA LEU A 71 -13.03 -3.50 -6.12
C LEU A 71 -13.69 -2.42 -6.99
N LEU A 72 -13.39 -2.40 -8.28
CA LEU A 72 -14.04 -1.54 -9.26
C LEU A 72 -15.36 -2.14 -9.75
N PRO A 73 -16.26 -1.31 -10.33
CA PRO A 73 -17.54 -1.78 -10.90
C PRO A 73 -17.39 -2.80 -12.05
N ASP A 74 -16.23 -2.80 -12.70
CA ASP A 74 -15.91 -3.65 -13.85
C ASP A 74 -15.36 -5.04 -13.46
N LYS A 75 -15.55 -5.44 -12.20
CA LYS A 75 -15.01 -6.69 -11.60
C LYS A 75 -13.48 -6.75 -11.55
N ARG A 76 -12.78 -5.66 -11.80
CA ARG A 76 -11.32 -5.57 -11.60
C ARG A 76 -11.02 -4.99 -10.23
N VAL A 77 -9.82 -5.24 -9.72
CA VAL A 77 -9.40 -4.77 -8.39
C VAL A 77 -8.29 -3.75 -8.52
N ARG A 78 -8.51 -2.56 -7.96
CA ARG A 78 -7.51 -1.52 -7.81
C ARG A 78 -6.70 -1.69 -6.55
N VAL A 79 -5.38 -1.74 -6.70
CA VAL A 79 -4.46 -1.82 -5.56
C VAL A 79 -3.62 -0.55 -5.54
N LYS A 80 -3.75 0.27 -4.51
CA LYS A 80 -2.85 1.42 -4.31
C LYS A 80 -1.68 0.97 -3.48
N PHE A 81 -0.48 1.29 -3.92
CA PHE A 81 0.73 0.98 -3.19
C PHE A 81 1.74 2.10 -3.32
N ASP A 82 2.63 2.15 -2.34
CA ASP A 82 3.74 3.08 -2.33
C ASP A 82 5.04 2.32 -2.62
N ALA A 83 5.94 2.95 -3.35
CA ALA A 83 7.32 2.50 -3.51
C ALA A 83 8.29 3.62 -3.12
N ASP A 84 9.42 3.25 -2.57
CA ASP A 84 10.50 4.17 -2.21
C ASP A 84 11.04 4.91 -3.45
N ARG A 85 11.36 6.20 -3.30
CA ARG A 85 11.94 7.04 -4.38
C ARG A 85 13.30 6.57 -4.84
N SER A 86 14.01 5.80 -4.01
CA SER A 86 15.26 5.14 -4.37
C SER A 86 15.08 4.12 -5.50
N VAL A 87 13.85 3.64 -5.73
CA VAL A 87 13.53 2.66 -6.76
C VAL A 87 12.95 3.36 -7.97
N VAL A 88 13.72 3.37 -9.05
CA VAL A 88 13.29 3.91 -10.34
C VAL A 88 12.41 2.88 -11.04
N LEU A 89 11.10 3.09 -11.00
CA LEU A 89 10.14 2.31 -11.77
C LEU A 89 10.13 2.78 -13.23
N THR A 90 10.15 1.83 -14.16
CA THR A 90 10.14 2.12 -15.60
C THR A 90 8.81 1.72 -16.23
N THR A 91 8.55 2.18 -17.47
CA THR A 91 7.37 1.74 -18.25
C THR A 91 7.33 0.23 -18.52
N GLY A 92 8.49 -0.45 -18.45
CA GLY A 92 8.59 -1.91 -18.57
C GLY A 92 8.27 -2.68 -17.28
N THR A 93 8.22 -2.02 -16.12
CA THR A 93 7.99 -2.72 -14.84
C THR A 93 6.55 -3.22 -14.73
N ARG A 94 6.40 -4.48 -14.34
CA ARG A 94 5.12 -5.17 -14.17
C ARG A 94 4.92 -5.54 -12.70
N ALA A 95 3.72 -5.28 -12.17
CA ALA A 95 3.38 -5.75 -10.85
C ALA A 95 2.63 -7.09 -10.93
N VAL A 96 3.03 -8.06 -10.11
CA VAL A 96 2.50 -9.42 -10.05
C VAL A 96 2.21 -9.75 -8.59
N VAL A 97 1.06 -10.37 -8.32
CA VAL A 97 0.74 -10.85 -6.97
C VAL A 97 1.26 -12.27 -6.82
N ARG A 98 2.16 -12.49 -5.86
CA ARG A 98 2.69 -13.83 -5.54
C ARG A 98 2.32 -14.24 -4.12
N TYR A 99 2.34 -15.55 -3.89
CA TYR A 99 2.18 -16.12 -2.56
C TYR A 99 3.48 -15.96 -1.78
N LEU A 100 3.39 -15.34 -0.60
CA LEU A 100 4.50 -15.25 0.33
C LEU A 100 4.68 -16.59 1.04
N ASN A 101 3.57 -17.20 1.47
CA ASN A 101 3.54 -18.40 2.29
C ASN A 101 2.47 -19.38 1.79
N LEU A 102 2.65 -20.67 2.13
CA LEU A 102 1.67 -21.75 1.89
C LEU A 102 0.34 -21.53 2.64
N VAL A 103 0.34 -20.68 3.68
CA VAL A 103 -0.83 -20.31 4.50
C VAL A 103 -1.76 -19.33 3.77
N GLY A 104 -1.36 -18.82 2.60
CA GLY A 104 -2.19 -17.95 1.76
C GLY A 104 -1.89 -16.45 1.91
N ASP A 105 -0.82 -16.08 2.61
CA ASP A 105 -0.30 -14.72 2.56
C ASP A 105 0.19 -14.38 1.16
N ARG A 106 -0.10 -13.16 0.71
CA ARG A 106 0.26 -12.67 -0.62
C ARG A 106 1.00 -11.34 -0.53
N TYR A 107 1.99 -11.18 -1.41
CA TYR A 107 2.75 -9.96 -1.55
C TYR A 107 2.69 -9.45 -3.00
N LEU A 108 2.93 -8.15 -3.16
CA LEU A 108 3.04 -7.53 -4.47
C LEU A 108 4.51 -7.56 -4.88
N GLU A 109 4.82 -8.21 -5.99
CA GLU A 109 6.15 -8.21 -6.59
C GLU A 109 6.17 -7.31 -7.82
N LEU A 110 7.18 -6.47 -7.93
CA LEU A 110 7.49 -5.64 -9.08
C LEU A 110 8.63 -6.32 -9.84
N VAL A 111 8.36 -6.67 -11.08
CA VAL A 111 9.27 -7.38 -11.97
C VAL A 111 9.53 -6.51 -13.18
N ASP A 112 10.80 -6.25 -13.47
CA ASP A 112 11.16 -5.53 -14.69
C ASP A 112 10.95 -6.43 -15.91
N GLY A 113 10.12 -5.96 -16.83
CA GLY A 113 9.84 -6.63 -18.09
C GLY A 113 10.61 -6.01 -19.24
N PRO A 114 10.77 -6.74 -20.37
CA PRO A 114 11.25 -6.14 -21.61
C PRO A 114 10.28 -5.02 -22.02
N GLY A 115 10.79 -3.79 -22.04
CA GLY A 115 10.03 -2.55 -22.25
C GLY A 115 10.94 -1.33 -22.24
N SER A 116 10.38 -0.14 -22.46
CA SER A 116 11.16 1.11 -22.50
C SER A 116 11.73 1.46 -21.12
N THR A 117 12.99 1.88 -21.10
CA THR A 117 13.73 2.39 -19.92
C THR A 117 13.23 3.76 -19.45
N LYS A 118 12.19 4.32 -20.10
CA LYS A 118 11.58 5.57 -19.68
C LYS A 118 11.06 5.44 -18.25
N VAL A 119 11.55 6.32 -17.39
CA VAL A 119 11.14 6.45 -15.98
C VAL A 119 9.65 6.76 -15.93
N LEU A 120 8.93 6.05 -15.07
CA LEU A 120 7.52 6.31 -14.81
C LEU A 120 7.38 7.50 -13.83
N PRO A 121 6.75 8.61 -14.23
CA PRO A 121 6.41 9.67 -13.28
C PRO A 121 5.50 9.13 -12.16
N ALA A 122 5.62 9.68 -10.96
CA ALA A 122 4.68 9.39 -9.87
C ALA A 122 3.24 9.72 -10.33
N GLY A 123 2.31 8.77 -10.17
CA GLY A 123 0.92 8.90 -10.66
C GLY A 123 0.70 8.63 -12.16
N ALA A 124 1.73 8.25 -12.92
CA ALA A 124 1.58 7.98 -14.35
C ALA A 124 0.93 6.62 -14.66
N ARG A 125 0.23 6.57 -15.81
CA ARG A 125 -0.54 5.43 -16.31
C ARG A 125 0.19 4.82 -17.52
N SER A 126 0.53 3.54 -17.47
CA SER A 126 1.26 2.86 -18.57
C SER A 126 0.29 2.18 -19.55
N PRO A 127 0.52 2.24 -20.89
CA PRO A 127 -0.35 1.58 -21.86
C PRO A 127 -0.22 0.06 -21.82
N SER A 128 -1.37 -0.63 -21.82
CA SER A 128 -1.45 -2.09 -21.80
C SER A 128 -0.89 -2.70 -23.08
N THR A 129 0.29 -3.33 -23.03
CA THR A 129 0.79 -4.15 -24.15
C THR A 129 0.65 -5.65 -23.83
N GLY A 130 -0.32 -6.25 -24.52
CA GLY A 130 -0.26 -7.55 -25.20
C GLY A 130 0.42 -8.76 -24.52
N ARG A 131 -0.42 -9.63 -23.94
CA ARG A 131 -0.56 -11.08 -24.24
C ARG A 131 0.71 -11.96 -24.11
N ARG A 132 0.79 -12.75 -23.02
CA ARG A 132 1.35 -14.11 -23.01
C ARG A 132 0.37 -15.08 -22.32
N PRO A 133 0.00 -16.23 -22.91
CA PRO A 133 -1.05 -17.09 -22.37
C PRO A 133 -0.45 -18.30 -21.63
N ARG A 134 -0.03 -18.15 -20.37
CA ARG A 134 0.18 -19.29 -19.44
C ARG A 134 0.57 -18.87 -18.02
N SER A 135 -0.13 -17.91 -17.44
CA SER A 135 -0.13 -17.73 -15.98
C SER A 135 -1.30 -16.82 -15.63
N THR A 136 -2.05 -17.18 -14.60
CA THR A 136 -3.32 -16.56 -14.15
C THR A 136 -3.13 -15.16 -13.57
N SER A 137 -2.25 -14.32 -14.12
CA SER A 137 -1.87 -13.01 -13.57
C SER A 137 -1.26 -12.11 -14.63
N ILE A 138 -2.06 -11.69 -15.61
CA ILE A 138 -1.65 -10.64 -16.53
C ILE A 138 -2.84 -9.71 -16.77
N CYS A 139 -2.82 -8.56 -16.09
CA CYS A 139 -3.19 -7.26 -16.65
C CYS A 139 -2.76 -6.16 -15.67
N CYS A 140 -2.19 -5.09 -16.23
CA CYS A 140 -1.50 -3.99 -15.55
C CYS A 140 -2.40 -2.73 -15.46
N TRP A 141 -2.46 -2.14 -14.25
CA TRP A 141 -2.57 -0.72 -13.79
C TRP A 141 -3.47 0.32 -14.50
N VAL A 142 -4.47 0.86 -13.74
CA VAL A 142 -5.26 2.10 -13.97
C VAL A 142 -5.59 2.85 -12.66
N ALA A 143 -5.14 4.13 -12.62
CA ALA A 143 -5.55 5.28 -11.80
C ALA A 143 -5.36 5.23 -10.29
#